data_AF-A0A2S9FL27-F1
#
_entry.id   AF-A0A2S9FL27-F1
#
_cell.length_a   1.000
_cell.length_b   1.000
_cell.length_c   1.000
_cell.angle_alpha   90.00
_cell.angle_beta   90.00
_cell.angle_gamma   90.00
#
_symmetry.space_group_name_H-M   'P 1'
#
loop_
_entity.id
_entity.type
_entity.pdbx_description
1 polymer ?
#
loop_
_entity_poly.entity_id
_entity_poly.type
_entity_poly.pdbx_seq_one_letter_code
_entity_poly.pdbx_strand_id
1 'polypeptide(L)'
;MGVSMVVERGLARCPRCVAVADYVFIEASSARELRYEVRCRKCGECYSEDSYATADTSTEVALIQWPPDCEPVPPRDWLNEVREKLSVAAEAGKAEVEVLGKHAQSLYEHSRTWLQERLAA
;
A
#
# COMPACT_ATOMS: atom_id res chain seq x y z
N MET A 1 14.95 -11.66 -47.97
CA MET A 1 14.35 -11.86 -46.65
C MET A 1 15.15 -11.02 -45.68
N GLY A 2 14.53 -10.04 -45.02
CA GLY A 2 15.23 -9.22 -44.03
C GLY A 2 15.62 -10.06 -42.82
N VAL A 3 16.87 -9.93 -42.36
CA VAL A 3 17.34 -10.62 -41.15
C VAL A 3 16.97 -9.76 -39.95
N SER A 4 16.35 -10.36 -38.93
CA SER A 4 16.15 -9.73 -37.62
C SER A 4 17.25 -10.18 -36.67
N MET A 5 17.82 -9.25 -35.91
CA MET A 5 18.96 -9.50 -35.02
C MET A 5 18.61 -9.13 -33.58
N VAL A 6 18.88 -10.04 -32.65
CA VAL A 6 18.78 -9.73 -31.22
C VAL A 6 19.97 -8.85 -30.83
N VAL A 7 19.70 -7.59 -30.49
CA VAL A 7 20.72 -6.60 -30.12
C VAL A 7 20.97 -6.55 -28.62
N GLU A 8 19.97 -6.88 -27.81
CA GLU A 8 20.09 -6.93 -26.35
C GLU A 8 19.19 -8.03 -25.77
N ARG A 9 19.58 -8.58 -24.62
CA ARG A 9 18.77 -9.51 -23.82
C ARG A 9 19.01 -9.31 -22.33
N GLY A 10 17.99 -9.58 -21.53
CA GLY A 10 18.11 -9.50 -20.07
C GLY A 10 16.91 -10.07 -19.33
N LEU A 11 16.72 -9.64 -18.08
CA LEU A 11 15.62 -10.05 -17.22
C LEU A 11 14.68 -8.88 -16.93
N ALA A 12 13.38 -9.14 -17.06
CA ALA A 12 12.31 -8.19 -16.76
C ALA A 12 11.21 -8.87 -15.91
N ARG A 13 10.22 -8.09 -15.51
CA ARG A 13 9.00 -8.60 -14.87
C ARG A 13 7.94 -8.85 -15.93
N CYS A 14 7.31 -10.02 -15.89
CA CYS A 14 6.16 -10.32 -16.73
C CYS A 14 5.01 -9.34 -16.42
N PRO A 15 4.46 -8.60 -17.41
CA PRO A 15 3.37 -7.66 -17.18
C PRO A 15 2.11 -8.30 -16.61
N ARG A 16 1.91 -9.60 -16.85
CA ARG A 16 0.72 -10.34 -16.41
C ARG A 16 0.83 -10.92 -15.00
N CYS A 17 1.96 -11.58 -14.68
CA CYS A 17 2.08 -12.35 -13.44
C CYS A 17 3.25 -11.92 -12.54
N VAL A 18 4.01 -10.90 -12.95
CA VAL A 18 5.13 -10.28 -12.21
C VAL A 18 6.29 -11.26 -11.89
N ALA A 19 6.25 -12.47 -12.45
CA ALA A 19 7.38 -13.38 -12.40
C ALA A 19 8.57 -12.80 -13.19
N VAL A 20 9.78 -13.20 -12.80
CA VAL A 20 10.98 -12.93 -13.60
C VAL A 20 10.83 -13.63 -14.94
N ALA A 21 11.08 -12.90 -16.02
CA ALA A 21 10.96 -13.34 -17.40
C ALA A 21 12.15 -12.82 -18.22
N ASP A 22 12.47 -13.52 -19.30
CA ASP A 22 13.50 -13.08 -20.25
C ASP A 22 12.92 -11.97 -21.12
N TYR A 23 13.68 -10.88 -21.33
CA TYR A 23 13.38 -9.90 -22.38
C TYR A 23 14.46 -9.88 -23.46
N VAL A 24 14.08 -9.46 -24.67
CA VAL A 24 14.98 -9.23 -25.79
C VAL A 24 14.62 -7.94 -26.53
N PHE A 25 15.62 -7.26 -27.07
CA PHE A 25 15.45 -6.25 -28.10
C PHE A 25 15.90 -6.83 -29.45
N ILE A 26 15.05 -6.70 -30.45
CA ILE A 26 15.25 -7.23 -31.80
C ILE A 26 15.24 -6.06 -32.77
N GLU A 27 16.36 -5.83 -33.43
CA GLU A 27 16.45 -4.84 -34.51
C GLU A 27 16.07 -5.50 -35.85
N ALA A 28 15.14 -4.89 -36.57
CA ALA A 28 14.79 -5.32 -37.92
C ALA A 28 15.79 -4.76 -38.95
N SER A 29 15.96 -5.46 -40.08
CA SER A 29 16.89 -5.03 -41.14
C SER A 29 16.63 -3.62 -41.70
N SER A 30 15.40 -3.11 -41.56
CA SER A 30 15.13 -1.68 -41.72
C SER A 30 15.64 -0.97 -40.47
N ALA A 31 16.73 -0.20 -40.61
CA ALA A 31 17.54 0.46 -39.57
C ALA A 31 16.80 1.47 -38.66
N ARG A 32 15.48 1.37 -38.53
CA ARG A 32 14.61 2.25 -37.77
C ARG A 32 13.54 1.50 -36.98
N GLU A 33 13.51 0.16 -36.97
CA GLU A 33 12.52 -0.61 -36.20
C GLU A 33 13.22 -1.49 -35.15
N LEU A 34 12.82 -1.30 -33.90
CA LEU A 34 13.30 -2.03 -32.72
C LEU A 34 12.10 -2.65 -32.01
N ARG A 35 12.05 -3.98 -31.90
CA ARG A 35 11.03 -4.70 -31.14
C ARG A 35 11.53 -5.08 -29.77
N TYR A 36 10.85 -4.63 -28.73
CA TYR A 36 11.01 -5.13 -27.37
C TYR A 36 10.08 -6.32 -27.14
N GLU A 37 10.56 -7.42 -26.57
CA GLU A 37 9.76 -8.61 -26.33
C GLU A 37 10.06 -9.23 -24.97
N VAL A 38 9.03 -9.64 -24.22
CA VAL A 38 9.14 -10.33 -22.92
C VAL A 38 8.44 -11.68 -22.98
N ARG A 39 9.17 -12.77 -22.75
CA ARG A 39 8.65 -14.14 -22.76
C ARG A 39 8.57 -14.73 -21.37
N CYS A 40 7.37 -14.88 -20.83
CA CYS A 40 7.18 -15.46 -19.51
C CYS A 40 6.96 -16.97 -19.56
N ARG A 41 7.93 -17.73 -19.03
CA ARG A 41 7.80 -19.20 -18.93
C ARG A 41 6.84 -19.68 -17.84
N LYS A 42 6.50 -18.81 -16.86
CA LYS A 42 5.60 -19.16 -15.75
C LYS A 42 4.14 -19.16 -16.18
N CYS A 43 3.69 -18.10 -16.86
CA CYS A 43 2.28 -17.95 -17.26
C CYS A 43 2.04 -18.09 -18.77
N GLY A 44 3.10 -18.21 -19.58
CA GLY A 44 3.02 -18.34 -21.03
C GLY A 44 2.79 -17.03 -21.80
N GLU A 45 2.64 -15.90 -21.10
CA GLU A 45 2.44 -14.60 -21.73
C GLU A 45 3.68 -14.18 -22.54
N CYS A 46 3.43 -13.63 -23.73
CA CYS A 46 4.45 -13.04 -24.60
C CYS A 46 4.02 -11.60 -24.91
N TYR A 47 4.68 -10.64 -24.28
CA TYR A 47 4.45 -9.22 -24.54
C TYR A 47 5.43 -8.73 -25.60
N SER A 48 4.98 -7.90 -26.54
CA SER A 48 5.82 -7.30 -27.57
C SER A 48 5.42 -5.86 -27.87
N GLU A 49 6.39 -4.98 -28.04
CA GLU A 49 6.20 -3.58 -28.39
C GLU A 49 7.19 -3.17 -29.50
N ASP A 50 6.67 -2.61 -30.60
CA ASP A 50 7.47 -2.14 -31.73
C ASP A 50 7.75 -0.64 -31.58
N SER A 51 9.02 -0.27 -31.56
CA SER A 51 9.52 1.10 -31.50
C SER A 51 10.13 1.51 -32.84
N TYR A 52 9.79 2.71 -33.32
CA TYR A 52 10.33 3.23 -34.57
C TYR A 52 11.18 4.46 -34.31
N ALA A 53 12.39 4.51 -34.89
CA ALA A 53 13.22 5.71 -34.89
C ALA A 53 12.60 6.72 -35.87
N THR A 54 11.82 7.67 -35.36
CA THR A 54 11.29 8.78 -36.15
C THR A 54 12.44 9.68 -36.58
N ALA A 55 12.64 9.86 -37.88
CA ALA A 55 13.63 10.80 -38.40
C ALA A 55 13.14 12.23 -38.16
N ASP A 56 13.93 13.02 -37.40
CA ASP A 56 13.91 14.48 -37.31
C ASP A 56 12.53 15.15 -37.38
N THR A 57 11.69 14.90 -36.37
CA THR A 57 10.87 15.99 -35.84
C THR A 57 11.60 16.49 -34.61
N SER A 58 12.00 17.77 -34.63
CA SER A 58 12.41 18.56 -33.47
C SER A 58 11.31 18.43 -32.41
N THR A 59 11.37 17.33 -31.69
CA THR A 59 10.54 17.06 -30.54
C THR A 59 11.26 17.85 -29.48
N GLU A 60 10.76 19.04 -29.18
CA GLU A 60 11.05 19.68 -27.91
C GLU A 60 10.84 18.57 -26.88
N VAL A 61 11.95 17.99 -26.41
CA VAL A 61 11.93 16.90 -25.45
C VAL A 61 11.32 17.56 -24.24
N ALA A 62 10.01 17.40 -24.07
CA ALA A 62 9.32 17.83 -22.88
C ALA A 62 10.08 17.11 -21.77
N LEU A 63 10.97 17.86 -21.12
CA LEU A 63 11.79 17.36 -20.02
C LEU A 63 10.77 16.77 -19.06
N ILE A 64 10.74 15.44 -18.99
CA ILE A 64 9.87 14.75 -18.05
C ILE A 64 10.32 15.28 -16.70
N GLN A 65 9.51 16.17 -16.12
CA GLN A 65 9.77 16.71 -14.81
C GLN A 65 9.40 15.61 -13.84
N TRP A 66 10.39 14.78 -13.51
CA TRP A 66 10.26 13.81 -12.44
C TRP A 66 9.83 14.55 -11.18
N PRO A 67 8.91 13.98 -10.38
CA PRO A 67 8.67 14.48 -9.04
C PRO A 67 10.02 14.61 -8.32
N PRO A 68 10.24 15.68 -7.53
CA PRO A 68 11.44 15.78 -6.73
C PRO A 68 11.56 14.54 -5.84
N ASP A 69 12.79 14.07 -5.66
CA ASP A 69 13.08 12.97 -4.74
C ASP A 69 12.62 13.38 -3.33
N CYS A 70 11.57 12.74 -2.84
CA CYS A 70 11.11 12.93 -1.47
C CYS A 70 12.04 12.15 -0.53
N GLU A 71 12.50 12.78 0.56
CA GLU A 71 13.15 12.03 1.62
C GLU A 71 12.21 10.95 2.18
N PRO A 72 12.73 9.77 2.57
CA PRO A 72 11.92 8.73 3.16
C PRO A 72 11.24 9.26 4.43
N VAL A 73 9.92 9.11 4.50
CA VAL A 73 9.14 9.47 5.68
C VAL A 73 9.71 8.72 6.88
N PRO A 74 10.01 9.40 8.02
CA PRO A 74 10.56 8.74 9.19
C PRO A 74 9.63 7.60 9.65
N PRO A 75 10.19 6.49 10.17
CA PRO A 75 9.38 5.38 10.66
C PRO A 75 8.38 5.85 11.71
N ARG A 76 7.10 5.56 11.47
CA ARG A 76 6.02 5.91 12.39
C ARG A 76 6.13 5.07 13.68
N ASP A 77 6.07 5.74 14.83
CA ASP A 77 6.09 5.06 16.13
C ASP A 77 4.69 4.58 16.55
N TRP A 78 4.30 3.45 15.98
CA TRP A 78 3.00 2.83 16.21
C TRP A 78 2.75 2.47 17.69
N LEU A 79 3.80 2.11 18.43
CA LEU A 79 3.64 1.66 19.82
C LEU A 79 3.19 2.80 20.71
N ASN A 80 3.81 3.98 20.55
CA ASN A 80 3.43 5.15 21.32
C ASN A 80 2.05 5.68 20.92
N GLU A 81 1.73 5.69 19.62
CA GLU A 81 0.40 6.13 19.16
C GLU A 81 -0.73 5.22 19.68
N VAL A 82 -0.54 3.90 19.66
CA VAL A 82 -1.51 2.95 20.21
C VAL A 82 -1.63 3.11 21.72
N ARG A 83 -0.51 3.27 22.44
CA ARG A 83 -0.50 3.46 23.88
C ARG A 83 -1.26 4.71 24.31
N GLU A 84 -1.06 5.82 23.59
CA GLU A 84 -1.78 7.07 23.86
C GLU A 84 -3.29 6.89 23.68
N LYS A 85 -3.73 6.29 22.56
CA LYS A 85 -5.16 6.01 22.33
C LYS A 85 -5.77 5.11 23.39
N LEU A 86 -5.03 4.07 23.83
CA LEU A 86 -5.49 3.18 24.90
C LEU A 86 -5.58 3.90 26.25
N SER A 87 -4.67 4.82 26.56
CA SER A 87 -4.73 5.60 27.79
C SER A 87 -5.98 6.50 27.84
N VAL A 88 -6.31 7.17 26.74
CA VAL A 88 -7.53 8.00 26.63
C VAL A 88 -8.78 7.14 26.83
N ALA A 89 -8.85 5.97 26.20
CA ALA A 89 -9.97 5.05 26.37
C ALA A 89 -10.07 4.51 27.81
N ALA A 90 -8.93 4.23 28.45
CA ALA A 90 -8.89 3.75 29.83
C ALA A 90 -9.40 4.80 30.82
N GLU A 91 -8.99 6.06 30.66
CA GLU A 91 -9.48 7.17 31.52
C GLU A 91 -10.98 7.42 31.32
N ALA A 92 -11.48 7.34 30.08
CA ALA A 92 -12.91 7.42 29.81
C ALA A 92 -13.69 6.28 30.50
N GLY A 93 -13.20 5.04 30.40
CA GLY A 93 -13.83 3.88 31.03
C GLY A 93 -13.82 3.94 32.56
N LYS A 94 -12.74 4.46 33.18
CA LYS A 94 -12.69 4.66 34.63
C LYS A 94 -13.77 5.63 35.11
N ALA A 95 -13.98 6.73 34.39
CA ALA A 95 -15.01 7.71 34.74
C ALA A 95 -16.41 7.09 34.71
N GLU A 96 -16.72 6.26 33.69
CA GLU A 96 -17.99 5.54 33.60
C GLU A 96 -18.19 4.54 34.75
N VAL A 97 -17.15 3.78 35.08
CA VAL A 97 -17.17 2.81 36.20
C VAL A 97 -17.37 3.53 37.53
N GLU A 98 -16.73 4.68 37.74
CA GLU A 98 -16.90 5.49 38.95
C GLU A 98 -18.36 5.97 39.10
N VAL A 99 -18.97 6.42 38.00
CA VAL A 99 -20.39 6.83 37.99
C VAL A 99 -21.28 5.65 38.35
N LEU A 100 -21.09 4.49 37.74
CA LEU A 100 -21.86 3.28 38.06
C LEU A 100 -21.67 2.85 39.52
N GLY A 101 -20.46 2.96 40.05
CA GLY A 101 -20.16 2.67 41.46
C GLY A 101 -20.95 3.54 42.43
N LYS A 102 -21.01 4.86 42.18
CA LYS A 102 -21.80 5.80 42.98
C LYS A 102 -23.30 5.47 42.95
N HIS A 103 -23.83 5.10 41.78
CA HIS A 103 -25.24 4.69 41.65
C HIS A 103 -25.54 3.40 42.40
N ALA A 104 -24.67 2.39 42.28
CA ALA A 104 -24.83 1.12 42.98
C ALA A 104 -24.79 1.30 44.51
N GLN A 105 -23.89 2.14 45.01
CA GLN A 105 -23.81 2.45 46.44
C GLN A 105 -25.07 3.17 46.94
N SER A 106 -25.58 4.14 46.18
CA SER A 106 -26.82 4.85 46.51
C SER A 106 -28.02 3.89 46.61
N LEU A 107 -28.18 2.99 45.62
CA LEU A 107 -29.25 1.99 45.62
C LEU A 107 -29.14 1.02 46.80
N TYR A 108 -27.91 0.59 47.12
CA TYR A 108 -27.66 -0.27 48.27
C TYR A 108 -28.10 0.40 49.57
N GLU A 109 -27.68 1.65 49.81
CA GLU A 109 -28.07 2.40 51.01
C GLU A 109 -29.59 2.57 51.09
N HIS A 110 -30.24 2.92 49.99
CA HIS A 110 -31.70 3.07 49.95
C HIS A 110 -32.45 1.77 50.26
N SER A 111 -31.96 0.64 49.73
CA SER A 111 -32.54 -0.67 50.02
C SER A 111 -32.36 -1.06 51.49
N ARG A 112 -31.20 -0.72 52.06
CA ARG A 112 -30.86 -1.00 53.46
C ARG A 112 -31.75 -0.21 54.42
N THR A 113 -31.93 1.09 54.17
CA THR A 113 -32.81 1.94 55.00
C THR A 113 -34.25 1.46 54.94
N TRP A 114 -34.75 1.12 53.74
CA TRP A 114 -36.10 0.59 53.57
C TRP A 114 -36.32 -0.74 54.32
N LEU A 115 -35.33 -1.64 54.29
CA LEU A 115 -35.38 -2.90 55.05
C LEU A 115 -35.40 -2.65 56.57
N GLN A 116 -34.60 -1.70 57.06
CA GLN A 116 -34.58 -1.33 58.47
C GLN A 116 -35.92 -0.75 58.93
N GLU A 117 -36.53 0.13 58.14
CA GLU A 117 -37.86 0.69 58.43
C GLU A 117 -38.92 -0.40 58.52
N ARG A 118 -38.90 -1.39 57.61
CA ARG A 118 -39.84 -2.52 57.63
C ARG A 118 -39.68 -3.46 58.82
N LEU A 119 -38.47 -3.59 59.36
CA LEU A 119 -38.22 -4.41 60.55
C LEU A 119 -38.57 -3.69 61.86
N ALA A 120 -38.64 -2.35 61.82
CA ALA A 120 -38.95 -1.51 62.97
C ALA A 120 -40.46 -1.22 63.14
N ALA A 121 -41.29 -1.62 62.18
CA ALA A 121 -42.76 -1.48 62.17
C ALA A 121 -43.46 -2.79 62.58
#